data_AF-A0A2U3KSC1-F1
#
_entry.id   AF-A0A2U3KSC1-F1
#
_cell.length_a   1.000
_cell.length_b   1.000
_cell.length_c   1.000
_cell.angle_alpha   90.00
_cell.angle_beta   90.00
_cell.angle_gamma   90.00
#
_symmetry.space_group_name_H-M   'P 1'
#
loop_
_entity.id
_entity.type
_entity.pdbx_description
1 polymer ?
#
loop_
_entity_poly.entity_id
_entity_poly.type
_entity_poly.pdbx_seq_one_letter_code
_entity_poly.pdbx_strand_id
1 'polypeptide(L)'
;MGILCQNVLNKTVRRTELPVPSVRMALLFDEFLGRYNEWKIAKLQEMVGKFIVTFLGLGILIILWFIPDIGMNIYFVLLIIFYGAIWYCFKVHKRVRHLYVNVHILHHHLIGKLEVGFCDHTEPCHCVENFRSYVLENYKIFLDKEPLR
;
A
#
# COMPACT_ATOMS: atom_id res chain seq x y z
N MET A 1 41.28 -22.87 6.38
CA MET A 1 40.52 -23.25 5.17
C MET A 1 39.21 -23.88 5.61
N GLY A 2 38.08 -23.34 5.15
CA GLY A 2 36.74 -23.82 5.49
C GLY A 2 35.71 -22.70 5.48
N ILE A 3 35.39 -22.20 4.28
CA ILE A 3 34.35 -21.22 4.00
C ILE A 3 32.99 -21.91 4.11
N LEU A 4 32.02 -21.32 4.81
CA LEU A 4 30.60 -21.66 4.64
C LEU A 4 29.81 -20.40 4.31
N CYS A 5 29.25 -20.44 3.10
CA CYS A 5 28.62 -19.39 2.34
C CYS A 5 27.44 -18.71 3.04
N GLN A 6 27.49 -17.38 3.03
CA GLN A 6 26.34 -16.49 3.10
C GLN A 6 25.38 -16.79 1.93
N ASN A 7 24.18 -17.27 2.24
CA ASN A 7 23.04 -17.17 1.32
C ASN A 7 22.32 -15.84 1.58
N VAL A 8 22.90 -14.74 1.09
CA VAL A 8 22.15 -13.51 0.83
C VAL A 8 21.49 -13.71 -0.52
N LEU A 9 20.21 -14.07 -0.48
CA LEU A 9 19.36 -14.30 -1.63
C LEU A 9 19.37 -13.05 -2.53
N ASN A 10 20.11 -13.15 -3.63
CA ASN A 10 20.14 -12.21 -4.75
C ASN A 10 18.72 -11.92 -5.23
N LYS A 11 18.20 -10.74 -4.90
CA LYS A 11 17.21 -10.03 -5.72
C LYS A 11 17.91 -8.82 -6.33
N THR A 12 18.81 -9.09 -7.26
CA THR A 12 19.31 -8.12 -8.24
C THR A 12 18.17 -7.77 -9.20
N VAL A 13 17.25 -6.92 -8.75
CA VAL A 13 16.35 -6.18 -9.64
C VAL A 13 16.98 -4.80 -9.79
N ARG A 14 17.69 -4.62 -10.90
CA ARG A 14 17.99 -3.34 -11.56
C ARG A 14 18.09 -2.14 -10.60
N ARG A 15 19.28 -1.92 -10.01
CA ARG A 15 19.66 -0.57 -9.55
C ARG A 15 19.82 0.30 -10.78
N THR A 16 18.72 0.82 -11.30
CA THR A 16 18.73 2.11 -11.97
C THR A 16 19.33 3.06 -10.96
N GLU A 17 20.40 3.77 -11.33
CA GLU A 17 21.09 4.73 -10.47
C GLU A 17 20.08 5.74 -9.92
N LEU A 18 19.57 5.47 -8.71
CA LEU A 18 18.66 6.38 -8.03
C LEU A 18 19.45 7.67 -7.77
N PRO A 19 18.90 8.86 -8.08
CA PRO A 19 19.56 10.14 -7.82
C PRO A 19 19.50 10.49 -6.32
N VAL A 20 19.97 9.57 -5.47
CA VAL A 20 19.90 9.63 -4.03
C VAL A 20 21.31 9.80 -3.48
N PRO A 21 21.65 10.94 -2.85
CA PRO A 21 23.02 11.25 -2.44
C PRO A 21 23.53 10.38 -1.29
N SER A 22 22.63 9.85 -0.44
CA SER A 22 23.02 9.04 0.72
C SER A 22 22.43 7.63 0.70
N VAL A 23 23.25 6.64 1.05
CA VAL A 23 22.83 5.23 1.20
C VAL A 23 21.65 5.10 2.17
N ARG A 24 21.63 5.94 3.22
CA ARG A 24 20.56 6.00 4.21
C ARG A 24 19.22 6.43 3.61
N MET A 25 19.24 7.38 2.68
CA MET A 25 18.03 7.85 2.01
C MET A 25 17.50 6.82 1.01
N ALA A 26 18.39 6.08 0.35
CA ALA A 26 17.99 4.99 -0.55
C ALA A 26 17.27 3.88 0.24
N LEU A 27 17.81 3.49 1.40
CA LEU A 27 17.17 2.51 2.29
C LEU A 27 15.81 2.99 2.81
N LEU A 28 15.70 4.27 3.20
CA LEU A 28 14.43 4.85 3.64
C LEU A 28 13.38 4.85 2.52
N PHE A 29 13.79 5.19 1.30
CA PHE A 29 12.91 5.21 0.14
C PHE A 29 12.49 3.79 -0.29
N ASP A 30 13.40 2.82 -0.26
CA ASP A 30 13.07 1.41 -0.52
C ASP A 30 12.08 0.87 0.52
N GLU A 31 12.26 1.21 1.80
CA GLU A 31 11.31 0.87 2.85
C GLU A 31 9.94 1.52 2.60
N PHE A 32 9.92 2.80 2.22
CA PHE A 32 8.70 3.51 1.85
C PHE A 32 7.98 2.83 0.69
N LEU A 33 8.68 2.50 -0.40
CA LEU A 33 8.10 1.82 -1.54
C LEU A 33 7.55 0.43 -1.18
N GLY A 34 8.27 -0.32 -0.35
CA GLY A 34 7.81 -1.62 0.16
C GLY A 34 6.48 -1.50 0.91
N ARG A 35 6.42 -0.60 1.90
CA ARG A 35 5.22 -0.35 2.70
C ARG A 35 4.07 0.24 1.88
N TYR A 36 4.39 1.12 0.93
CA TYR A 36 3.41 1.71 0.02
C TYR A 36 2.77 0.65 -0.87
N ASN A 37 3.57 -0.29 -1.39
CA ASN A 37 3.05 -1.38 -2.20
C ASN A 37 2.19 -2.36 -1.37
N GLU A 38 2.62 -2.70 -0.15
CA GLU A 38 1.81 -3.49 0.79
C GLU A 38 0.45 -2.83 1.05
N TRP A 39 0.45 -1.52 1.31
CA TRP A 39 -0.76 -0.74 1.50
C TRP A 39 -1.65 -0.75 0.25
N LYS A 40 -1.07 -0.55 -0.94
CA LYS A 40 -1.81 -0.56 -2.22
C LYS A 40 -2.50 -1.90 -2.47
N ILE A 41 -1.80 -3.01 -2.24
CA ILE A 41 -2.38 -4.36 -2.36
C ILE A 41 -3.51 -4.55 -1.34
N ALA A 42 -3.29 -4.17 -0.08
CA ALA A 42 -4.32 -4.28 0.94
C ALA A 42 -5.54 -3.38 0.63
N LYS A 43 -5.33 -2.21 0.04
CA LYS A 43 -6.38 -1.29 -0.40
C LYS A 43 -7.19 -1.87 -1.55
N LEU A 44 -6.53 -2.53 -2.50
CA LEU A 44 -7.20 -3.26 -3.58
C LEU A 44 -8.04 -4.41 -3.01
N GLN A 45 -7.52 -5.18 -2.05
CA GLN A 45 -8.28 -6.22 -1.36
C GLN A 45 -9.50 -5.66 -0.63
N GLU A 46 -9.38 -4.48 0.01
CA GLU A 46 -10.52 -3.79 0.64
C GLU A 46 -11.58 -3.41 -0.39
N MET A 47 -11.17 -2.86 -1.54
CA MET A 47 -12.07 -2.46 -2.62
C MET A 47 -12.82 -3.66 -3.21
N VAL A 48 -12.11 -4.73 -3.53
CA VAL A 48 -12.69 -5.99 -4.03
C VAL A 48 -13.61 -6.60 -2.99
N GLY A 49 -13.22 -6.62 -1.72
CA GLY A 49 -14.05 -7.13 -0.63
C GLY A 49 -15.37 -6.35 -0.49
N LYS A 50 -15.32 -5.02 -0.53
CA LYS A 50 -16.51 -4.17 -0.51
C LYS A 50 -17.42 -4.46 -1.69
N PHE A 51 -16.85 -4.56 -2.89
CA PHE A 51 -17.60 -4.91 -4.09
C PHE A 51 -18.34 -6.25 -3.91
N ILE A 52 -17.63 -7.31 -3.51
CA ILE A 52 -18.24 -8.63 -3.26
C ILE A 52 -19.38 -8.54 -2.25
N VAL A 53 -19.18 -7.85 -1.12
CA VAL A 53 -20.24 -7.69 -0.10
C VAL A 53 -21.44 -6.94 -0.67
N THR A 54 -21.24 -5.89 -1.46
CA THR A 54 -22.33 -5.15 -2.10
C THR A 54 -23.13 -6.02 -3.06
N PHE A 55 -22.46 -6.78 -3.94
CA PHE A 55 -23.14 -7.69 -4.87
C PHE A 55 -23.86 -8.84 -4.15
N LEU A 56 -23.25 -9.38 -3.09
CA LEU A 56 -23.88 -10.42 -2.28
C LEU A 56 -25.14 -9.91 -1.58
N GLY A 57 -25.09 -8.70 -1.01
CA GLY A 57 -26.25 -8.06 -0.39
C GLY A 57 -27.37 -7.78 -1.40
N LEU A 58 -27.03 -7.24 -2.58
CA LEU A 58 -27.98 -7.04 -3.67
C LEU A 58 -28.60 -8.36 -4.14
N GLY A 59 -27.79 -9.42 -4.29
CA GLY A 59 -28.26 -10.74 -4.66
C GLY A 59 -29.28 -11.29 -3.67
N ILE A 60 -29.02 -11.17 -2.36
CA ILE A 60 -29.96 -11.59 -1.32
C ILE A 60 -31.30 -10.84 -1.43
N LEU A 61 -31.26 -9.52 -1.67
CA LEU A 61 -32.48 -8.71 -1.83
C LEU A 61 -33.28 -9.09 -3.07
N ILE A 62 -32.61 -9.32 -4.21
CA ILE A 62 -33.25 -9.74 -5.47
C ILE A 62 -33.91 -11.10 -5.28
N ILE A 63 -33.19 -12.05 -4.68
CA ILE A 63 -33.69 -13.40 -4.41
C ILE A 63 -34.94 -13.35 -3.54
N LEU A 64 -34.91 -12.57 -2.46
CA LEU A 64 -36.05 -12.41 -1.55
C LEU A 64 -37.27 -11.81 -2.25
N TRP A 65 -37.07 -10.92 -3.22
CA TRP A 65 -38.16 -10.26 -3.94
C TRP A 65 -38.76 -11.13 -5.05
N PHE A 66 -37.94 -11.81 -5.84
CA PHE A 66 -38.39 -12.53 -7.03
C PHE A 66 -38.70 -14.01 -6.79
N ILE A 67 -38.15 -14.61 -5.73
CA ILE A 67 -38.31 -16.04 -5.46
C ILE A 67 -38.62 -16.25 -3.97
N PRO A 68 -39.82 -15.81 -3.51
CA PRO A 68 -40.20 -15.89 -2.10
C PRO A 68 -40.32 -17.33 -1.58
N ASP A 69 -40.49 -18.31 -2.47
CA ASP A 69 -40.56 -19.74 -2.13
C ASP A 69 -39.21 -20.41 -1.92
N ILE A 70 -38.11 -19.65 -1.95
CA ILE A 70 -36.81 -20.18 -1.53
C ILE A 70 -36.88 -20.58 -0.06
N GLY A 71 -36.56 -21.85 0.19
CA GLY A 71 -36.60 -22.41 1.54
C GLY A 71 -35.74 -21.60 2.51
N MET A 72 -36.29 -21.35 3.70
CA MET A 72 -35.65 -20.60 4.80
C MET A 72 -34.19 -21.01 5.05
N ASN A 73 -33.87 -22.29 4.85
CA ASN A 73 -32.51 -22.82 5.00
C ASN A 73 -31.49 -22.13 4.07
N ILE A 74 -31.84 -21.88 2.80
CA ILE A 74 -30.95 -21.22 1.84
C ILE A 74 -30.72 -19.77 2.26
N TYR A 75 -31.76 -19.10 2.75
CA TYR A 75 -31.67 -17.74 3.26
C TYR A 75 -30.74 -17.64 4.48
N PHE A 76 -30.88 -18.56 5.45
CA PHE A 76 -29.98 -18.63 6.61
C PHE A 76 -28.53 -18.86 6.19
N VAL A 77 -28.27 -19.75 5.23
CA VAL A 77 -26.92 -19.99 4.70
C VAL A 77 -26.35 -18.74 4.04
N LEU A 78 -27.13 -18.05 3.21
CA LEU A 78 -26.70 -16.80 2.57
C LEU A 78 -26.39 -15.69 3.58
N LEU A 79 -27.20 -15.56 4.64
CA LEU A 79 -26.96 -14.61 5.72
C LEU A 79 -25.66 -14.92 6.48
N ILE A 80 -25.38 -16.19 6.76
CA ILE A 80 -24.12 -16.59 7.42
C ILE A 80 -22.91 -16.21 6.56
N ILE A 81 -22.97 -16.49 5.25
CA ILE A 81 -21.90 -16.12 4.30
C ILE A 81 -21.74 -14.60 4.25
N PHE A 82 -22.84 -13.85 4.18
CA PHE A 82 -22.84 -12.40 4.15
C PHE A 82 -22.23 -11.79 5.42
N TYR A 83 -22.61 -12.31 6.59
CA TYR A 83 -22.04 -11.90 7.87
C TYR A 83 -20.53 -12.18 7.94
N GLY A 84 -20.09 -13.37 7.50
CA GLY A 84 -18.66 -13.70 7.40
C GLY A 84 -17.89 -12.77 6.47
N ALA A 85 -18.47 -12.41 5.32
CA ALA A 85 -17.88 -11.48 4.37
C ALA A 85 -17.74 -10.06 4.95
N ILE A 86 -18.75 -9.57 5.67
CA ILE A 86 -18.68 -8.29 6.39
C ILE A 86 -17.55 -8.33 7.42
N TRP A 87 -17.48 -9.38 8.23
CA TRP A 87 -16.44 -9.51 9.25
C TRP A 87 -15.04 -9.50 8.64
N TYR A 88 -14.85 -10.24 7.55
CA TYR A 88 -13.60 -10.21 6.79
C TYR A 88 -13.26 -8.80 6.29
N CYS A 89 -14.23 -8.07 5.71
CA CYS A 89 -14.04 -6.70 5.26
C CYS A 89 -13.61 -5.76 6.39
N PHE A 90 -14.18 -5.89 7.59
CA PHE A 90 -13.73 -5.12 8.76
C PHE A 90 -12.27 -5.42 9.14
N LYS A 91 -11.87 -6.70 9.10
CA LYS A 91 -10.49 -7.10 9.39
C LYS A 91 -9.51 -6.51 8.37
N VAL A 92 -9.83 -6.58 7.08
CA VAL A 92 -9.02 -5.98 6.00
C VAL A 92 -8.97 -4.46 6.16
N HIS A 93 -10.10 -3.80 6.44
CA HIS A 93 -10.15 -2.36 6.66
C HIS A 93 -9.22 -1.91 7.81
N LYS A 94 -9.22 -2.64 8.93
CA LYS A 94 -8.31 -2.36 10.05
C LYS A 94 -6.83 -2.49 9.65
N ARG A 95 -6.48 -3.52 8.86
CA ARG A 95 -5.13 -3.70 8.32
C ARG A 95 -4.73 -2.56 7.40
N VAL A 96 -5.59 -2.16 6.46
CA VAL A 96 -5.35 -1.04 5.54
C VAL A 96 -5.12 0.25 6.33
N ARG A 97 -5.91 0.51 7.37
CA ARG A 97 -5.75 1.70 8.22
C ARG A 97 -4.39 1.72 8.92
N HIS A 98 -3.96 0.59 9.48
CA HIS A 98 -2.64 0.49 10.12
C HIS A 98 -1.50 0.70 9.12
N LEU A 99 -1.59 0.09 7.93
CA LEU A 99 -0.60 0.30 6.87
C LEU A 99 -0.60 1.74 6.39
N TYR A 100 -1.76 2.38 6.25
CA TYR A 100 -1.88 3.78 5.86
C TYR A 100 -1.14 4.70 6.84
N VAL A 101 -1.35 4.51 8.15
CA VAL A 101 -0.64 5.32 9.18
C VAL A 101 0.87 5.13 9.06
N ASN A 102 1.35 3.90 8.91
CA ASN A 102 2.78 3.63 8.76
C ASN A 102 3.36 4.29 7.50
N VAL A 103 2.68 4.15 6.36
CA VAL A 103 3.08 4.77 5.09
C VAL A 103 3.08 6.30 5.22
N HIS A 104 2.08 6.87 5.87
CA HIS A 104 1.96 8.31 6.08
C HIS A 104 3.09 8.86 6.97
N ILE A 105 3.43 8.17 8.07
CA ILE A 105 4.56 8.54 8.93
C ILE A 105 5.87 8.47 8.13
N LEU A 106 6.07 7.39 7.37
CA LEU A 106 7.29 7.23 6.58
C LEU A 106 7.39 8.29 5.46
N HIS A 107 6.27 8.62 4.83
CA HIS A 107 6.17 9.69 3.84
C HIS A 107 6.57 11.04 4.45
N HIS A 108 6.01 11.38 5.61
CA HIS A 108 6.36 12.62 6.31
C HIS A 108 7.83 12.64 6.73
N HIS A 109 8.37 11.52 7.21
CA HIS A 109 9.80 11.42 7.56
C HIS A 109 10.71 11.57 6.32
N LEU A 110 10.27 11.02 5.18
CA LEU A 110 10.97 11.13 3.90
C LEU A 110 10.98 12.58 3.39
N ILE A 111 9.85 13.28 3.46
CA ILE A 111 9.75 14.73 3.16
C ILE A 111 10.66 15.53 4.09
N GLY A 112 10.61 15.27 5.40
CA GLY A 112 11.48 15.93 6.35
C GLY A 112 12.96 15.74 6.01
N LYS A 113 13.39 14.52 5.65
CA LYS A 113 14.77 14.25 5.24
C LYS A 113 15.17 14.91 3.92
N LEU A 114 14.24 15.08 2.99
CA LEU A 114 14.46 15.84 1.76
C LEU A 114 14.74 17.32 2.03
N GLU A 115 14.16 17.89 3.09
CA GLU A 115 14.30 19.33 3.39
C GLU A 115 15.56 19.69 4.19
N VAL A 116 16.01 18.84 5.13
CA VAL A 116 17.09 19.19 6.08
C VAL A 116 18.44 18.53 5.83
N GLY A 117 18.57 17.58 4.90
CA GLY A 117 19.85 16.87 4.75
C GLY A 117 19.90 15.86 3.61
N PHE A 118 19.39 16.24 2.44
CA PHE A 118 19.46 15.38 1.25
C PHE A 118 20.85 15.39 0.61
N CYS A 119 21.49 16.55 0.49
CA CYS A 119 22.81 16.75 -0.13
C CYS A 119 23.72 17.54 0.83
N ASP A 120 25.02 17.20 0.90
CA ASP A 120 26.02 17.94 1.70
C ASP A 120 26.68 19.08 0.90
N HIS A 121 26.05 19.51 -0.20
CA HIS A 121 26.60 20.56 -1.05
C HIS A 121 26.47 21.92 -0.36
N THR A 122 27.55 22.68 -0.34
CA THR A 122 27.59 24.07 0.14
C THR A 122 27.02 25.08 -0.86
N GLU A 123 26.76 24.66 -2.09
CA GLU A 123 26.19 25.46 -3.18
C GLU A 123 24.70 25.10 -3.42
N PRO A 124 23.89 26.00 -4.02
CA PRO A 124 22.51 25.68 -4.38
C PRO A 124 22.46 24.43 -5.29
N CYS A 125 21.95 23.33 -4.74
CA CYS A 125 21.91 22.01 -5.39
C CYS A 125 20.48 21.70 -5.87
N HIS A 126 20.32 21.22 -7.11
CA HIS A 126 19.02 20.75 -7.64
C HIS A 126 18.76 19.25 -7.37
N CYS A 127 19.50 18.66 -6.43
CA CYS A 127 19.44 17.22 -6.17
C CYS A 127 18.05 16.81 -5.65
N VAL A 128 17.42 17.65 -4.80
CA VAL A 128 16.09 17.40 -4.25
C VAL A 128 15.02 17.48 -5.34
N GLU A 129 15.03 18.51 -6.20
CA GLU A 129 14.11 18.62 -7.33
C GLU A 129 14.26 17.44 -8.30
N ASN A 130 15.49 17.07 -8.66
CA ASN A 130 15.74 15.94 -9.56
C ASN A 130 15.21 14.62 -8.98
N PHE A 131 15.38 14.41 -7.67
CA PHE A 131 14.82 13.24 -7.00
C PHE A 131 13.28 13.27 -6.98
N ARG A 132 12.66 14.42 -6.70
CA ARG A 132 11.19 14.55 -6.76
C ARG A 132 10.64 14.23 -8.15
N SER A 133 11.25 14.80 -9.20
CA SER A 133 10.88 14.52 -10.58
C SER A 133 11.03 13.04 -10.92
N TYR A 134 12.14 12.41 -10.51
CA TYR A 134 12.35 10.98 -10.69
C TYR A 134 11.25 10.14 -10.02
N VAL A 135 10.88 10.47 -8.78
CA VAL A 135 9.84 9.75 -8.04
C VAL A 135 8.47 9.95 -8.68
N LEU A 136 8.16 11.15 -9.14
CA LEU A 136 6.91 11.45 -9.83
C LEU A 136 6.79 10.69 -11.15
N GLU A 137 7.85 10.68 -11.97
CA GLU A 137 7.84 10.02 -13.28
C GLU A 137 7.78 8.50 -13.17
N ASN A 138 8.54 7.90 -12.24
CA ASN A 138 8.67 6.44 -12.15
C ASN A 138 7.61 5.80 -11.26
N TYR A 139 7.20 6.48 -10.18
CA TYR A 139 6.31 5.90 -9.16
C TYR A 139 4.95 6.62 -9.07
N LYS A 140 4.79 7.79 -9.72
CA LYS A 140 3.58 8.63 -9.65
C LYS A 140 3.21 9.02 -8.21
N ILE A 141 4.23 9.19 -7.37
CA ILE A 141 4.08 9.62 -5.98
C ILE A 141 4.50 11.07 -5.89
N PHE A 142 3.61 11.92 -5.38
CA PHE A 142 3.93 13.31 -5.09
C PHE A 142 4.66 13.39 -3.75
N LEU A 143 5.85 13.99 -3.74
CA LEU A 143 6.68 14.22 -2.54
C LEU A 143 6.73 15.73 -2.22
N ASP A 144 5.55 16.37 -2.26
CA ASP A 144 5.38 17.78 -1.97
C ASP A 144 4.83 17.99 -0.55
N LYS A 145 4.90 19.22 -0.04
CA LYS A 145 4.46 19.60 1.31
C LYS A 145 2.96 19.41 1.57
N GLU A 146 2.16 19.04 0.56
CA GLU A 146 0.75 18.82 0.74
C GLU A 146 0.43 17.35 1.03
N PRO A 147 -0.42 17.07 2.04
CA PRO A 147 -0.72 15.72 2.46
C PRO A 147 -1.48 14.96 1.37
N LEU A 148 -1.06 13.70 1.15
CA LEU A 148 -1.75 12.69 0.34
C LEU A 148 -3.26 12.68 0.67
N ARG A 149 -4.08 13.17 -0.27
CA ARG A 149 -5.54 13.23 -0.19
C ARG A 149 -6.19 11.97 -0.74
#